data_AF-A0A416ZI80-F1
#
_entry.id   AF-A0A416ZI80-F1
#
_cell.length_a   1.000
_cell.length_b   1.000
_cell.length_c   1.000
_cell.angle_alpha   90.00
_cell.angle_beta   90.00
_cell.angle_gamma   90.00
#
_symmetry.space_group_name_H-M   'P 1'
#
loop_
_entity.id
_entity.type
_entity.pdbx_description
1 polymer ?
#
loop_
_entity_poly.entity_id
_entity_poly.type
_entity_poly.pdbx_seq_one_letter_code
_entity_poly.pdbx_strand_id
1 'polypeptide(L)'
;MPSWNIHIAHAEGLLEDGGPFAGVVRDRNAFLFGNFVPDIYVGYMVPSVAEPIPYRVTHFAAPEHIPKPREAEFWHTYVAPMAHELGITGVLADGANAAPGASAGRTIILAPDDDVARGCTSDAAGRPTDSAARKALIIEAGSLAREVAHVSPAHTPNYELKVDPALTASLQVQAFEAVRETDKAVDARRSQFDMVLGTWTHLLADTIWNQRVSDFLDELGQKPSRDFRIKKQGDFDQFGKSLRIDAFPVATPRLLDAAAAFPQYAIDECSVLYTVAIAHEIVRTNSLVGEPEYRLLTSEFFAQTFNEVQRTAASLIRERL
;
A
#
# COMPACT_ATOMS: atom_id res chain seq x y z
N MET A 1 -6.60 19.15 -6.77
CA MET A 1 -6.69 17.72 -6.52
C MET A 1 -5.43 17.31 -5.80
N PRO A 2 -5.46 16.91 -4.52
CA PRO A 2 -4.30 16.25 -3.93
C PRO A 2 -3.77 15.23 -4.94
N SER A 3 -2.48 15.29 -5.22
CA SER A 3 -1.89 14.50 -6.31
C SER A 3 -1.81 13.05 -5.85
N TRP A 4 -2.91 12.32 -5.95
CA TRP A 4 -3.00 10.91 -5.56
C TRP A 4 -1.95 10.05 -6.26
N ASN A 5 -1.49 10.46 -7.44
CA ASN A 5 -0.37 9.87 -8.15
C ASN A 5 0.89 9.80 -7.26
N ILE A 6 1.15 10.84 -6.45
CA ILE A 6 2.24 10.86 -5.48
C ILE A 6 2.00 9.83 -4.36
N HIS A 7 0.78 9.73 -3.83
CA HIS A 7 0.47 8.74 -2.78
C HIS A 7 0.54 7.30 -3.30
N ILE A 8 0.11 7.05 -4.54
CA ILE A 8 0.28 5.75 -5.21
C ILE A 8 1.77 5.45 -5.35
N ALA A 9 2.57 6.40 -5.86
CA ALA A 9 4.02 6.22 -6.01
C ALA A 9 4.73 5.98 -4.67
N HIS A 10 4.33 6.66 -3.59
CA HIS A 10 4.82 6.37 -2.25
C HIS A 10 4.48 4.94 -1.82
N ALA A 11 3.21 4.55 -1.97
CA ALA A 11 2.77 3.20 -1.61
C ALA A 11 3.52 2.12 -2.40
N GLU A 12 3.66 2.26 -3.71
CA GLU A 12 4.44 1.34 -4.56
C GLU A 12 5.89 1.25 -4.10
N GLY A 13 6.57 2.39 -3.94
CA GLY A 13 7.98 2.40 -3.53
C GLY A 13 8.21 1.83 -2.13
N LEU A 14 7.23 1.89 -1.22
CA LEU A 14 7.32 1.26 0.10
C LEU A 14 7.08 -0.26 0.04
N LEU A 15 6.27 -0.70 -0.92
CA LEU A 15 5.90 -2.11 -1.13
C LEU A 15 6.84 -2.87 -2.07
N GLU A 16 7.76 -2.19 -2.77
CA GLU A 16 8.79 -2.78 -3.62
C GLU A 16 9.47 -3.98 -2.92
N ASP A 17 9.88 -4.98 -3.70
CA ASP A 17 10.49 -6.18 -3.14
C ASP A 17 11.80 -5.86 -2.40
N GLY A 18 11.91 -6.32 -1.15
CA GLY A 18 13.00 -5.94 -0.25
C GLY A 18 12.84 -4.54 0.36
N GLY A 19 11.76 -3.85 0.05
CA GLY A 19 11.36 -2.58 0.63
C GLY A 19 10.97 -2.68 2.11
N PRO A 20 10.88 -1.54 2.80
CA PRO A 20 10.71 -1.47 4.25
C PRO A 20 9.40 -2.10 4.75
N PHE A 21 8.38 -2.21 3.89
CA PHE A 21 7.06 -2.73 4.25
C PHE A 21 6.86 -4.16 3.72
N ALA A 22 7.77 -4.71 2.91
CA ALA A 22 7.60 -6.03 2.29
C ALA A 22 7.45 -7.18 3.32
N GLY A 23 8.04 -7.04 4.51
CA GLY A 23 7.87 -7.99 5.62
C GLY A 23 6.65 -7.73 6.51
N VAL A 24 6.06 -6.53 6.41
CA VAL A 24 4.99 -6.04 7.29
C VAL A 24 3.63 -6.08 6.60
N VAL A 25 3.53 -5.75 5.32
CA VAL A 25 2.25 -5.73 4.60
C VAL A 25 1.97 -7.11 4.01
N ARG A 26 0.78 -7.65 4.24
CA ARG A 26 0.32 -8.93 3.65
C ARG A 26 -0.73 -8.73 2.58
N ASP A 27 -1.54 -7.70 2.73
CA ASP A 27 -2.56 -7.28 1.79
C ASP A 27 -2.19 -5.93 1.17
N ARG A 28 -1.45 -5.99 0.06
CA ARG A 28 -1.01 -4.80 -0.69
C ARG A 28 -2.20 -4.06 -1.29
N ASN A 29 -3.30 -4.77 -1.60
CA ASN A 29 -4.54 -4.18 -2.09
C ASN A 29 -5.20 -3.28 -1.03
N ALA A 30 -5.36 -3.81 0.18
CA ALA A 30 -5.91 -3.06 1.32
C ALA A 30 -4.99 -1.89 1.73
N PHE A 31 -3.67 -2.11 1.77
CA PHE A 31 -2.69 -1.05 2.04
C PHE A 31 -2.76 0.10 1.03
N LEU A 32 -2.82 -0.23 -0.27
CA LEU A 32 -2.95 0.79 -1.31
C LEU A 32 -4.28 1.54 -1.18
N PHE A 33 -5.39 0.84 -0.94
CA PHE A 33 -6.68 1.50 -0.70
C PHE A 33 -6.63 2.45 0.50
N GLY A 34 -5.95 2.05 1.57
CA GLY A 34 -5.72 2.85 2.77
C GLY A 34 -5.13 4.24 2.48
N ASN A 35 -4.32 4.37 1.42
CA ASN A 35 -3.71 5.63 1.01
C ASN A 35 -4.70 6.63 0.36
N PHE A 36 -5.95 6.24 0.13
CA PHE A 36 -7.00 7.16 -0.35
C PHE A 36 -8.02 7.51 0.75
N VAL A 37 -8.09 6.71 1.82
CA VAL A 37 -9.12 6.79 2.87
C VAL A 37 -9.32 8.19 3.46
N PRO A 38 -8.27 8.96 3.79
CA PRO A 38 -8.44 10.30 4.37
C PRO A 38 -9.21 11.28 3.48
N ASP A 39 -9.16 11.08 2.16
CA ASP A 39 -9.71 11.97 1.15
C ASP A 39 -11.08 11.57 0.64
N ILE A 40 -11.58 10.37 0.99
CA ILE A 40 -12.89 9.85 0.56
C ILE A 40 -14.00 10.79 1.04
N TYR A 41 -14.21 10.86 2.37
CA TYR A 41 -15.36 11.60 2.93
C TYR A 41 -15.12 13.10 3.12
N VAL A 42 -13.90 13.59 2.88
CA VAL A 42 -13.69 15.03 2.65
C VAL A 42 -14.35 15.46 1.34
N GLY A 43 -14.63 14.52 0.43
CA GLY A 43 -15.18 14.77 -0.89
C GLY A 43 -14.10 15.12 -1.91
N TYR A 44 -12.82 14.85 -1.62
CA TYR A 44 -11.73 15.04 -2.56
C TYR A 44 -11.67 13.85 -3.51
N MET A 45 -11.64 12.63 -2.98
CA MET A 45 -11.54 11.41 -3.78
C MET A 45 -12.88 11.02 -4.39
N VAL A 46 -13.94 10.95 -3.59
CA VAL A 46 -15.29 10.63 -4.09
C VAL A 46 -16.08 11.93 -4.24
N PRO A 47 -16.54 12.32 -5.43
CA PRO A 47 -17.37 13.50 -5.59
C PRO A 47 -18.76 13.27 -4.99
N SER A 48 -19.39 14.33 -4.48
CA SER A 48 -20.79 14.31 -4.01
C SER A 48 -21.09 13.27 -2.92
N VAL A 49 -20.16 13.09 -1.99
CA VAL A 49 -20.37 12.29 -0.77
C VAL A 49 -21.64 12.76 -0.04
N ALA A 50 -22.51 11.80 0.31
CA ALA A 50 -23.78 12.08 0.98
C ALA A 50 -23.59 12.66 2.39
N GLU A 51 -22.65 12.11 3.15
CA GLU A 51 -22.33 12.51 4.53
C GLU A 51 -20.85 12.89 4.65
N PRO A 52 -20.47 14.13 4.29
CA PRO A 52 -19.07 14.52 4.29
C PRO A 52 -18.51 14.62 5.73
N ILE A 53 -17.30 14.09 5.91
CA ILE A 53 -16.55 14.18 7.16
C ILE A 53 -15.52 15.32 7.03
N PRO A 54 -15.47 16.28 7.98
CA PRO A 54 -14.53 17.40 7.89
C PRO A 54 -13.06 16.93 7.85
N TYR A 55 -12.23 17.63 7.05
CA TYR A 55 -10.78 17.35 6.92
C TYR A 55 -10.06 17.18 8.27
N ARG A 56 -10.36 18.05 9.24
CA ARG A 56 -9.80 17.97 10.61
C ARG A 56 -10.04 16.63 11.31
N VAL A 57 -11.13 15.95 10.96
CA VAL A 57 -11.47 14.63 11.50
C VAL A 57 -10.69 13.59 10.72
N THR A 58 -10.87 13.50 9.39
CA THR A 58 -10.22 12.44 8.59
C THR A 58 -8.69 12.47 8.66
N HIS A 59 -8.10 13.65 8.80
CA HIS A 59 -6.64 13.84 8.83
C HIS A 59 -6.07 14.08 10.24
N PHE A 60 -6.88 14.03 11.30
CA PHE A 60 -6.43 14.39 12.65
C PHE A 60 -5.78 15.78 12.71
N ALA A 61 -6.23 16.75 11.92
CA ALA A 61 -5.55 18.02 11.75
C ALA A 61 -6.16 19.15 12.60
N ALA A 62 -5.32 20.07 13.08
CA ALA A 62 -5.78 21.32 13.67
C ALA A 62 -6.34 22.27 12.57
N PRO A 63 -7.26 23.19 12.89
CA PRO A 63 -7.76 24.19 11.94
C PRO A 63 -6.69 25.26 11.70
N GLU A 64 -5.77 24.97 10.77
CA GLU A 64 -4.71 25.88 10.31
C GLU A 64 -4.85 26.18 8.82
N HIS A 65 -4.14 27.19 8.32
CA HIS A 65 -4.22 27.58 6.90
C HIS A 65 -3.68 26.48 5.97
N ILE A 66 -2.60 25.83 6.38
CA ILE A 66 -2.09 24.58 5.79
C ILE A 66 -2.20 23.53 6.89
N PRO A 67 -3.35 22.83 7.00
CA PRO A 67 -3.57 21.90 8.08
C PRO A 67 -2.59 20.73 7.98
N LYS A 68 -1.84 20.49 9.05
CA LYS A 68 -0.90 19.36 9.15
C LYS A 68 -1.61 18.19 9.81
N PRO A 69 -1.66 17.01 9.16
CA PRO A 69 -2.13 15.81 9.83
C PRO A 69 -1.31 15.51 11.07
N ARG A 70 -1.92 14.83 12.04
CA ARG A 70 -1.21 14.30 13.21
C ARG A 70 -1.01 12.81 13.04
N GLU A 71 -0.08 12.43 12.15
CA GLU A 71 0.24 11.01 11.85
C GLU A 71 0.53 10.20 13.10
N ALA A 72 1.25 10.79 14.07
CA ALA A 72 1.65 10.11 15.29
C ALA A 72 0.45 9.80 16.18
N GLU A 73 -0.55 10.69 16.23
CA GLU A 73 -1.79 10.45 16.96
C GLU A 73 -2.58 9.31 16.32
N PHE A 74 -2.68 9.28 14.98
CA PHE A 74 -3.29 8.17 14.25
C PHE A 74 -2.55 6.85 14.51
N TRP A 75 -1.21 6.87 14.48
CA TRP A 75 -0.37 5.70 14.78
C TRP A 75 -0.69 5.12 16.15
N HIS A 76 -0.65 5.95 17.20
CA HIS A 76 -0.90 5.50 18.56
C HIS A 76 -2.34 5.05 18.80
N THR A 77 -3.30 5.65 18.08
CA THR A 77 -4.72 5.34 18.23
C THR A 77 -5.12 4.05 17.54
N TYR A 78 -4.61 3.79 16.33
CA TYR A 78 -5.07 2.67 15.50
C TYR A 78 -3.98 1.69 15.07
N VAL A 79 -2.82 2.18 14.63
CA VAL A 79 -1.76 1.30 14.07
C VAL A 79 -1.12 0.45 15.16
N ALA A 80 -0.59 1.07 16.21
CA ALA A 80 0.14 0.36 17.26
C ALA A 80 -0.72 -0.67 18.02
N PRO A 81 -1.97 -0.36 18.42
CA PRO A 81 -2.83 -1.35 19.06
C PRO A 81 -3.11 -2.56 18.16
N MET A 82 -3.44 -2.33 16.88
CA MET A 82 -3.70 -3.42 15.92
C MET A 82 -2.43 -4.24 15.64
N ALA A 83 -1.27 -3.60 15.54
CA ALA A 83 0.00 -4.29 15.38
C ALA A 83 0.32 -5.21 16.57
N HIS A 84 0.08 -4.73 17.80
CA HIS A 84 0.26 -5.50 19.01
C HIS A 84 -0.71 -6.69 19.08
N GLU A 85 -1.99 -6.47 18.79
CA GLU A 85 -3.01 -7.53 18.75
C GLU A 85 -2.68 -8.63 17.74
N LEU A 86 -2.10 -8.26 16.60
CA LEU A 86 -1.69 -9.19 15.54
C LEU A 86 -0.31 -9.80 15.76
N GLY A 87 0.38 -9.48 16.86
CA GLY A 87 1.74 -9.98 17.15
C GLY A 87 2.78 -9.54 16.12
N ILE A 88 2.59 -8.37 15.50
CA ILE A 88 3.51 -7.81 14.50
C ILE A 88 4.70 -7.13 15.18
N THR A 89 4.47 -6.52 16.35
CA THR A 89 5.50 -5.84 17.14
C THR A 89 6.50 -6.87 17.70
N GLY A 90 7.78 -6.76 17.32
CA GLY A 90 8.88 -7.55 17.91
C GLY A 90 9.50 -8.63 17.02
N VAL A 91 9.23 -8.64 15.71
CA VAL A 91 9.75 -9.69 14.79
C VAL A 91 11.17 -9.41 14.25
N LEU A 92 11.76 -8.24 14.51
CA LEU A 92 13.06 -7.85 13.92
C LEU A 92 14.29 -8.01 14.83
N ALA A 93 14.22 -8.75 15.94
CA ALA A 93 15.40 -8.98 16.80
C ALA A 93 16.27 -10.21 16.43
N ASP A 94 15.74 -11.21 15.71
CA ASP A 94 16.43 -12.52 15.59
C ASP A 94 17.11 -12.80 14.24
N GLY A 95 17.26 -11.79 13.37
CA GLY A 95 17.78 -12.00 12.00
C GLY A 95 19.20 -11.50 11.71
N ALA A 96 19.80 -10.68 12.58
CA ALA A 96 21.02 -9.95 12.23
C ALA A 96 22.05 -9.95 13.37
N ASN A 97 22.65 -11.10 13.64
CA ASN A 97 24.02 -11.15 14.19
C ASN A 97 24.67 -12.51 13.92
N ALA A 98 25.27 -12.65 12.74
CA ALA A 98 26.34 -13.61 12.52
C ALA A 98 27.42 -12.93 11.65
N ALA A 99 28.27 -12.14 12.30
CA ALA A 99 29.56 -11.77 11.75
C ALA A 99 30.64 -12.74 12.27
N PRO A 100 31.69 -13.03 11.49
CA PRO A 100 32.58 -14.16 11.73
C PRO A 100 33.84 -13.78 12.53
N GLY A 101 34.29 -14.69 13.38
CA GLY A 101 35.71 -14.87 13.72
C GLY A 101 36.13 -14.52 15.15
N ALA A 102 36.43 -15.55 15.95
CA ALA A 102 37.69 -15.65 16.72
C ALA A 102 37.80 -17.05 17.34
N SER A 103 38.92 -17.72 17.07
CA SER A 103 39.25 -19.07 17.52
C SER A 103 39.69 -19.09 18.99
N ALA A 104 39.29 -20.11 19.75
CA ALA A 104 40.18 -20.86 20.67
C ALA A 104 39.42 -22.03 21.30
N GLY A 105 40.00 -23.24 21.26
CA GLY A 105 39.56 -24.35 22.10
C GLY A 105 39.43 -25.69 21.39
N ARG A 106 40.57 -26.29 20.99
CA ARG A 106 40.67 -27.71 20.66
C ARG A 106 40.16 -28.57 21.83
N THR A 107 39.33 -29.56 21.56
CA THR A 107 39.53 -30.93 22.06
C THR A 107 38.99 -31.91 21.02
N ILE A 108 39.91 -32.70 20.49
CA ILE A 108 39.69 -33.81 19.57
C ILE A 108 39.36 -35.03 20.43
N ILE A 109 38.24 -35.70 20.17
CA ILE A 109 38.08 -37.12 20.49
C ILE A 109 37.60 -37.83 19.22
N LEU A 110 38.34 -38.88 18.89
CA LEU A 110 38.32 -39.68 17.67
C LEU A 110 37.01 -40.48 17.53
N ALA A 111 36.56 -40.61 16.28
CA ALA A 111 35.61 -41.63 15.84
C ALA A 111 36.17 -43.05 16.06
N PRO A 112 35.30 -44.06 15.92
CA PRO A 112 35.51 -44.89 14.74
C PRO A 112 34.24 -45.06 13.91
N ASP A 113 34.49 -45.17 12.61
CA ASP A 113 33.56 -45.60 11.57
C ASP A 113 32.94 -46.95 11.93
N ASP A 114 31.65 -47.11 11.62
CA ASP A 114 31.17 -48.36 11.03
C ASP A 114 29.97 -48.08 10.14
N ASP A 115 30.10 -48.58 8.93
CA ASP A 115 29.26 -48.39 7.77
C ASP A 115 28.15 -49.46 7.74
N VAL A 116 27.11 -49.22 6.93
CA VAL A 116 26.06 -50.17 6.52
C VAL A 116 24.90 -50.44 7.49
N ALA A 117 23.74 -49.82 7.25
CA ALA A 117 22.52 -50.55 6.86
C ALA A 117 21.31 -49.64 6.56
N ARG A 118 20.72 -49.91 5.41
CA ARG A 118 19.39 -49.54 4.93
C ARG A 118 18.32 -49.40 6.01
N GLY A 119 17.55 -48.32 5.92
CA GLY A 119 16.26 -48.17 6.60
C GLY A 119 15.38 -47.17 5.87
N CYS A 120 14.82 -47.58 4.73
CA CYS A 120 13.64 -46.92 4.18
C CYS A 120 12.50 -47.02 5.20
N THR A 121 12.04 -45.90 5.74
CA THR A 121 10.69 -45.79 6.31
C THR A 121 9.94 -44.76 5.49
N SER A 122 9.51 -45.20 4.31
CA SER A 122 8.38 -44.63 3.61
C SER A 122 7.13 -45.00 4.39
N ASP A 123 6.48 -44.04 5.03
CA ASP A 123 5.06 -44.17 5.32
C ASP A 123 4.28 -43.82 4.05
N ALA A 124 3.38 -44.74 3.70
CA ALA A 124 2.63 -44.79 2.45
C ALA A 124 1.52 -43.73 2.42
N ALA A 125 1.91 -42.47 2.30
CA ALA A 125 1.17 -41.36 1.71
C ALA A 125 2.13 -40.17 1.75
N GLY A 126 2.77 -39.84 0.62
CA GLY A 126 3.68 -38.69 0.50
C GLY A 126 2.96 -37.36 0.71
N ARG A 127 2.55 -37.07 1.95
CA ARG A 127 2.06 -35.78 2.40
C ARG A 127 3.23 -35.09 3.10
N PRO A 128 3.70 -33.94 2.59
CA PRO A 128 4.72 -33.17 3.30
C PRO A 128 4.18 -32.79 4.67
N THR A 129 5.01 -32.96 5.70
CA THR A 129 4.74 -32.49 7.06
C THR A 129 4.48 -30.98 7.03
N ASP A 130 3.28 -30.59 7.48
CA ASP A 130 2.63 -29.26 7.40
C ASP A 130 3.29 -28.16 8.28
N SER A 131 4.60 -28.25 8.52
CA SER A 131 5.33 -27.37 9.45
C SER A 131 6.41 -26.51 8.77
N ALA A 132 6.61 -26.62 7.46
CA ALA A 132 7.70 -25.93 6.75
C ALA A 132 7.28 -25.11 5.52
N ALA A 133 5.98 -24.93 5.24
CA ALA A 133 5.53 -24.20 4.06
C ALA A 133 4.16 -23.52 4.21
N ARG A 134 4.00 -22.61 5.17
CA ARG A 134 3.09 -21.47 5.01
C ARG A 134 3.92 -20.21 4.86
N LYS A 135 4.52 -19.99 3.68
CA LYS A 135 4.80 -18.60 3.27
C LYS A 135 3.43 -17.93 3.24
N ALA A 136 3.14 -17.08 4.22
CA ALA A 136 1.86 -16.38 4.29
C ALA A 136 1.64 -15.66 2.96
N LEU A 137 0.53 -15.99 2.29
CA LEU A 137 0.20 -15.52 0.95
C LEU A 137 0.15 -13.99 0.95
N ILE A 138 0.80 -13.36 -0.01
CA ILE A 138 0.71 -11.91 -0.23
C ILE A 138 -0.44 -11.69 -1.22
N ILE A 139 -1.37 -10.79 -0.86
CA ILE A 139 -2.44 -10.34 -1.76
C ILE A 139 -1.93 -9.09 -2.48
N GLU A 140 -1.83 -9.18 -3.79
CA GLU A 140 -1.41 -8.07 -4.64
C GLU A 140 -2.57 -7.10 -4.92
N ALA A 141 -2.25 -5.81 -5.08
CA ALA A 141 -3.17 -4.84 -5.68
C ALA A 141 -3.43 -5.16 -7.16
N GLY A 142 -4.27 -4.39 -7.84
CA GLY A 142 -4.36 -4.37 -9.30
C GLY A 142 -3.09 -3.80 -9.94
N SER A 143 -2.90 -4.00 -11.24
CA SER A 143 -1.74 -3.51 -11.99
C SER A 143 -2.11 -3.32 -13.45
N LEU A 144 -1.81 -2.15 -14.00
CA LEU A 144 -2.11 -1.85 -15.40
C LEU A 144 -1.26 -2.72 -16.33
N ALA A 145 0.02 -2.94 -16.00
CA ALA A 145 0.89 -3.84 -16.75
C ALA A 145 0.33 -5.28 -16.79
N ARG A 146 -0.21 -5.79 -15.67
CA ARG A 146 -0.86 -7.10 -15.64
C ARG A 146 -2.18 -7.13 -16.41
N GLU A 147 -2.98 -6.06 -16.34
CA GLU A 147 -4.21 -5.92 -17.11
C GLU A 147 -3.91 -5.94 -18.62
N VAL A 148 -2.94 -5.14 -19.09
CA VAL A 148 -2.51 -5.10 -20.50
C VAL A 148 -1.92 -6.45 -20.94
N ALA A 149 -1.14 -7.13 -20.10
CA ALA A 149 -0.62 -8.46 -20.42
C ALA A 149 -1.73 -9.52 -20.53
N HIS A 150 -2.81 -9.39 -19.75
CA HIS A 150 -3.98 -10.26 -19.83
C HIS A 150 -4.78 -10.03 -21.12
N VAL A 151 -4.86 -8.78 -21.58
CA VAL A 151 -5.45 -8.42 -22.87
C VAL A 151 -4.42 -8.64 -23.98
N SER A 152 -4.26 -9.89 -24.42
CA SER A 152 -3.32 -10.22 -25.50
C SER A 152 -3.61 -9.38 -26.76
N PRO A 153 -2.61 -8.75 -27.44
CA PRO A 153 -2.81 -7.96 -28.66
C PRO A 153 -3.39 -8.74 -29.85
N ALA A 154 -3.46 -10.06 -29.75
CA ALA A 154 -4.12 -10.94 -30.71
C ALA A 154 -5.66 -10.92 -30.65
N HIS A 155 -6.26 -10.22 -29.67
CA HIS A 155 -7.71 -10.17 -29.43
C HIS A 155 -8.46 -9.06 -30.17
N THR A 156 -8.02 -8.64 -31.37
CA THR A 156 -8.97 -8.01 -32.29
C THR A 156 -10.01 -9.09 -32.66
N PRO A 157 -11.28 -9.00 -32.21
CA PRO A 157 -12.21 -10.10 -32.40
C PRO A 157 -12.59 -10.15 -33.88
N ASN A 158 -12.02 -11.10 -34.62
CA ASN A 158 -12.42 -11.42 -36.00
C ASN A 158 -13.49 -12.52 -36.05
N TYR A 159 -14.16 -12.82 -34.93
CA TYR A 159 -15.21 -13.83 -34.85
C TYR A 159 -16.48 -13.26 -34.22
N GLU A 160 -17.64 -13.65 -34.75
CA GLU A 160 -18.93 -13.39 -34.14
C GLU A 160 -19.03 -14.16 -32.82
N LEU A 161 -19.01 -13.43 -31.70
CA LEU A 161 -19.15 -14.01 -30.38
C LEU A 161 -20.60 -14.49 -30.19
N LYS A 162 -20.84 -15.80 -30.27
CA LYS A 162 -22.05 -16.40 -29.71
C LYS A 162 -21.85 -16.54 -28.21
N VAL A 163 -22.34 -15.56 -27.46
CA VAL A 163 -22.30 -15.58 -25.99
C VAL A 163 -23.46 -16.43 -25.49
N ASP A 164 -23.15 -17.49 -24.72
CA ASP A 164 -24.13 -18.12 -23.84
C ASP A 164 -24.10 -17.37 -22.50
N PRO A 165 -25.16 -16.62 -22.15
CA PRO A 165 -25.19 -15.86 -20.90
C PRO A 165 -25.09 -16.75 -19.66
N ALA A 166 -25.62 -17.99 -19.70
CA ALA A 166 -25.61 -18.89 -18.57
C ALA A 166 -24.20 -19.46 -18.32
N LEU A 167 -23.51 -19.86 -19.39
CA LEU A 167 -22.11 -20.29 -19.30
C LEU A 167 -21.23 -19.14 -18.83
N THR A 168 -21.41 -17.93 -19.38
CA THR A 168 -20.64 -16.74 -18.98
C THR A 168 -20.84 -16.40 -17.52
N ALA A 169 -22.09 -16.41 -17.04
CA ALA A 169 -22.40 -16.20 -15.63
C ALA A 169 -21.77 -17.28 -14.74
N SER A 170 -21.80 -18.56 -15.16
CA SER A 170 -21.20 -19.65 -14.37
C SER A 170 -19.68 -19.53 -14.25
N LEU A 171 -19.00 -19.12 -15.32
CA LEU A 171 -17.56 -18.88 -15.33
C LEU A 171 -17.19 -17.67 -14.46
N GLN A 172 -18.01 -16.61 -14.50
CA GLN A 172 -17.86 -15.47 -13.60
C GLN A 172 -18.03 -15.90 -12.14
N VAL A 173 -19.07 -16.67 -11.81
CA VAL A 173 -19.30 -17.19 -10.45
C VAL A 173 -18.11 -18.04 -9.98
N GLN A 174 -17.61 -18.95 -10.80
CA GLN A 174 -16.43 -19.76 -10.45
C GLN A 174 -15.17 -18.91 -10.25
N ALA A 175 -14.95 -17.89 -11.08
CA ALA A 175 -13.85 -16.94 -10.90
C ALA A 175 -13.99 -16.16 -9.59
N PHE A 176 -15.20 -15.69 -9.26
CA PHE A 176 -15.51 -15.02 -8.00
C PHE A 176 -15.32 -15.95 -6.80
N GLU A 177 -15.74 -17.21 -6.87
CA GLU A 177 -15.54 -18.20 -5.82
C GLU A 177 -14.05 -18.51 -5.58
N ALA A 178 -13.24 -18.61 -6.65
CA ALA A 178 -11.79 -18.81 -6.53
C ALA A 178 -11.08 -17.59 -5.89
N VAL A 179 -11.50 -16.37 -6.23
CA VAL A 179 -11.06 -15.15 -5.54
C VAL A 179 -11.47 -15.22 -4.06
N ARG A 180 -12.70 -15.65 -3.78
CA ARG A 180 -13.24 -15.74 -2.42
C ARG A 180 -12.51 -16.77 -1.53
N GLU A 181 -12.01 -17.87 -2.09
CA GLU A 181 -11.17 -18.84 -1.37
C GLU A 181 -9.75 -18.32 -1.15
N THR A 182 -9.18 -17.60 -2.11
CA THR A 182 -7.91 -16.87 -1.93
C THR A 182 -8.07 -15.80 -0.83
N ASP A 183 -9.25 -15.18 -0.77
CA ASP A 183 -9.72 -14.28 0.28
C ASP A 183 -9.97 -14.96 1.64
N LYS A 184 -9.68 -16.25 1.84
CA LYS A 184 -9.59 -16.84 3.20
C LYS A 184 -8.15 -17.02 3.68
N ALA A 185 -7.15 -16.84 2.82
CA ALA A 185 -5.75 -17.13 3.15
C ALA A 185 -5.08 -16.09 4.07
N VAL A 186 -5.56 -14.83 4.04
CA VAL A 186 -5.15 -13.76 4.96
C VAL A 186 -6.30 -13.47 5.94
N ASP A 187 -6.01 -13.23 7.21
CA ASP A 187 -7.03 -12.88 8.20
C ASP A 187 -7.69 -11.53 7.84
N ALA A 188 -9.02 -11.41 7.95
CA ALA A 188 -9.74 -10.15 7.74
C ALA A 188 -9.19 -9.04 8.64
N ARG A 189 -8.80 -9.38 9.87
CA ARG A 189 -8.14 -8.43 10.79
C ARG A 189 -6.79 -7.95 10.25
N ARG A 190 -6.08 -8.80 9.50
CA ARG A 190 -4.82 -8.42 8.84
C ARG A 190 -5.04 -7.47 7.67
N SER A 191 -6.03 -7.70 6.82
CA SER A 191 -6.39 -6.75 5.75
C SER A 191 -6.78 -5.38 6.32
N GLN A 192 -7.53 -5.37 7.41
CA GLN A 192 -7.87 -4.13 8.11
C GLN A 192 -6.63 -3.42 8.67
N PHE A 193 -5.68 -4.16 9.24
CA PHE A 193 -4.40 -3.58 9.68
C PHE A 193 -3.61 -2.97 8.52
N ASP A 194 -3.49 -3.69 7.40
CA ASP A 194 -2.76 -3.21 6.24
C ASP A 194 -3.43 -1.95 5.66
N MET A 195 -4.76 -1.86 5.64
CA MET A 195 -5.51 -0.64 5.29
C MET A 195 -5.21 0.52 6.23
N VAL A 196 -5.25 0.30 7.55
CA VAL A 196 -4.95 1.32 8.57
C VAL A 196 -3.49 1.80 8.43
N LEU A 197 -2.56 0.90 8.12
CA LEU A 197 -1.16 1.24 7.86
C LEU A 197 -0.99 2.09 6.58
N GLY A 198 -1.76 1.77 5.54
CA GLY A 198 -1.84 2.60 4.33
C GLY A 198 -2.37 4.00 4.62
N THR A 199 -3.41 4.12 5.45
CA THR A 199 -3.92 5.42 5.89
C THR A 199 -2.89 6.22 6.66
N TRP A 200 -2.17 5.59 7.59
CA TRP A 200 -1.08 6.24 8.29
C TRP A 200 0.01 6.75 7.34
N THR A 201 0.35 5.97 6.31
CA THR A 201 1.34 6.35 5.29
C THR A 201 0.91 7.60 4.53
N HIS A 202 -0.37 7.70 4.15
CA HIS A 202 -0.93 8.92 3.56
C HIS A 202 -0.78 10.12 4.51
N LEU A 203 -1.17 9.97 5.77
CA LEU A 203 -1.11 11.07 6.76
C LEU A 203 0.34 11.52 7.02
N LEU A 204 1.30 10.58 7.06
CA LEU A 204 2.72 10.88 7.17
C LEU A 204 3.22 11.67 5.96
N ALA A 205 2.85 11.23 4.75
CA ALA A 205 3.21 11.93 3.52
C ALA A 205 2.68 13.37 3.53
N ASP A 206 1.38 13.55 3.84
CA ASP A 206 0.77 14.88 3.92
C ASP A 206 1.41 15.75 5.01
N THR A 207 1.78 15.18 6.15
CA THR A 207 2.49 15.89 7.23
C THR A 207 3.80 16.48 6.70
N ILE A 208 4.60 15.67 6.01
CA ILE A 208 5.90 16.09 5.48
C ILE A 208 5.72 17.09 4.32
N TRP A 209 4.87 16.78 3.34
CA TRP A 209 4.61 17.69 2.21
C TRP A 209 4.09 19.05 2.69
N ASN A 210 3.14 19.07 3.62
CA ASN A 210 2.60 20.32 4.15
C ASN A 210 3.61 21.08 4.99
N GLN A 211 4.47 20.39 5.75
CA GLN A 211 5.59 21.02 6.45
C GLN A 211 6.57 21.66 5.46
N ARG A 212 7.05 20.92 4.46
CA ARG A 212 8.04 21.44 3.49
C ARG A 212 7.52 22.58 2.64
N VAL A 213 6.24 22.54 2.27
CA VAL A 213 5.60 23.69 1.60
C VAL A 213 5.53 24.91 2.52
N SER A 214 5.29 24.71 3.82
CA SER A 214 5.27 25.80 4.79
C SER A 214 6.67 26.40 4.97
N ASP A 215 7.69 25.57 5.13
CA ASP A 215 9.10 25.99 5.25
C ASP A 215 9.52 26.82 4.02
N PHE A 216 9.20 26.32 2.81
CA PHE A 216 9.48 27.01 1.55
C PHE A 216 8.79 28.38 1.44
N LEU A 217 7.55 28.48 1.94
CA LEU A 217 6.82 29.75 1.98
C LEU A 217 7.46 30.77 2.92
N ASP A 218 7.86 30.30 4.10
CA ASP A 218 8.50 31.12 5.12
C ASP A 218 9.85 31.67 4.62
N GLU A 219 10.63 30.84 3.92
CA GLU A 219 11.88 31.25 3.26
C GLU A 219 11.68 32.33 2.19
N LEU A 220 10.58 32.26 1.43
CA LEU A 220 10.23 33.26 0.42
C LEU A 220 9.57 34.52 1.00
N GLY A 221 9.27 34.53 2.31
CA GLY A 221 8.52 35.61 2.96
C GLY A 221 7.10 35.79 2.39
N GLN A 222 6.55 34.76 1.75
CA GLN A 222 5.23 34.82 1.10
C GLN A 222 4.16 34.28 2.03
N LYS A 223 3.00 34.94 2.04
CA LYS A 223 1.82 34.43 2.73
C LYS A 223 1.01 33.54 1.80
N PRO A 224 0.41 32.46 2.31
CA PRO A 224 -0.54 31.67 1.56
C PRO A 224 -1.65 32.54 0.93
N SER A 225 -1.88 32.36 -0.36
CA SER A 225 -2.87 33.08 -1.15
C SER A 225 -3.62 32.15 -2.10
N ARG A 226 -4.71 32.63 -2.71
CA ARG A 226 -5.44 31.86 -3.74
C ARG A 226 -4.54 31.50 -4.92
N ASP A 227 -3.74 32.45 -5.40
CA ASP A 227 -2.82 32.24 -6.53
C ASP A 227 -1.72 31.25 -6.17
N PHE A 228 -1.20 31.33 -4.94
CA PHE A 228 -0.28 30.34 -4.42
C PHE A 228 -0.90 28.93 -4.44
N ARG A 229 -2.15 28.78 -3.95
CA ARG A 229 -2.85 27.48 -3.94
C ARG A 229 -3.03 26.92 -5.35
N ILE A 230 -3.36 27.75 -6.33
CA ILE A 230 -3.52 27.34 -7.73
C ILE A 230 -2.18 26.89 -8.34
N LYS A 231 -1.10 27.64 -8.09
CA LYS A 231 0.24 27.29 -8.57
C LYS A 231 0.75 25.99 -7.93
N LYS A 232 0.72 25.91 -6.59
CA LYS A 232 1.04 24.69 -5.83
C LYS A 232 0.30 23.50 -6.42
N GLN A 233 -1.01 23.64 -6.60
CA GLN A 233 -1.82 22.54 -7.08
C GLN A 233 -1.44 22.09 -8.50
N GLY A 234 -1.09 23.02 -9.39
CA GLY A 234 -0.62 22.68 -10.73
C GLY A 234 0.76 22.00 -10.71
N ASP A 235 1.67 22.46 -9.84
CA ASP A 235 3.01 21.87 -9.75
C ASP A 235 2.96 20.44 -9.20
N PHE A 236 2.14 20.19 -8.17
CA PHE A 236 1.90 18.84 -7.64
C PHE A 236 1.25 17.91 -8.68
N ASP A 237 0.33 18.41 -9.51
CA ASP A 237 -0.28 17.62 -10.59
C ASP A 237 0.77 17.22 -11.65
N GLN A 238 1.63 18.15 -12.06
CA GLN A 238 2.70 17.86 -13.01
C GLN A 238 3.73 16.88 -12.46
N PHE A 239 4.15 17.04 -11.19
CA PHE A 239 5.05 16.09 -10.55
C PHE A 239 4.39 14.72 -10.38
N GLY A 240 3.13 14.67 -9.97
CA GLY A 240 2.36 13.42 -9.91
C GLY A 240 2.36 12.68 -11.25
N LYS A 241 2.16 13.40 -12.36
CA LYS A 241 2.17 12.83 -13.73
C LYS A 241 3.55 12.41 -14.24
N SER A 242 4.64 12.94 -13.66
CA SER A 242 6.00 12.52 -14.03
C SER A 242 6.42 11.21 -13.35
N LEU A 243 5.75 10.82 -12.27
CA LEU A 243 6.03 9.56 -11.56
C LEU A 243 5.50 8.38 -12.37
N ARG A 244 6.22 7.26 -12.33
CA ARG A 244 5.73 5.99 -12.86
C ARG A 244 4.93 5.30 -11.77
N ILE A 245 3.66 5.05 -12.05
CA ILE A 245 2.74 4.29 -11.20
C ILE A 245 2.04 3.23 -12.04
N ASP A 246 1.70 2.11 -11.41
CA ASP A 246 1.12 0.93 -12.06
C ASP A 246 -0.03 0.30 -11.25
N ALA A 247 -0.02 0.47 -9.93
CA ALA A 247 -0.90 -0.21 -9.00
C ALA A 247 -2.17 0.59 -8.70
N PHE A 248 -3.29 -0.12 -8.62
CA PHE A 248 -4.59 0.43 -8.20
C PHE A 248 -5.31 -0.58 -7.31
N PRO A 249 -6.15 -0.14 -6.36
CA PRO A 249 -6.93 -1.05 -5.54
C PRO A 249 -8.01 -1.75 -6.36
N VAL A 250 -8.36 -2.98 -6.00
CA VAL A 250 -9.41 -3.81 -6.62
C VAL A 250 -10.50 -4.07 -5.60
N ALA A 251 -11.76 -3.88 -6.00
CA ALA A 251 -12.92 -4.12 -5.15
C ALA A 251 -13.16 -5.62 -4.93
N THR A 252 -12.51 -6.19 -3.93
CA THR A 252 -12.75 -7.56 -3.47
C THR A 252 -13.72 -7.57 -2.27
N PRO A 253 -14.44 -8.67 -2.00
CA PRO A 253 -15.25 -8.79 -0.79
C PRO A 253 -14.47 -8.49 0.49
N ARG A 254 -13.22 -8.95 0.56
CA ARG A 254 -12.30 -8.63 1.65
C ARG A 254 -12.01 -7.14 1.80
N LEU A 255 -11.78 -6.42 0.70
CA LEU A 255 -11.55 -4.98 0.75
C LEU A 255 -12.80 -4.25 1.26
N LEU A 256 -13.98 -4.67 0.80
CA LEU A 256 -15.26 -4.15 1.27
C LEU A 256 -15.46 -4.38 2.76
N ASP A 257 -15.17 -5.58 3.27
CA ASP A 257 -15.26 -5.90 4.69
C ASP A 257 -14.28 -5.07 5.53
N ALA A 258 -13.03 -4.92 5.07
CA ALA A 258 -12.03 -4.10 5.76
C ALA A 258 -12.42 -2.61 5.79
N ALA A 259 -13.00 -2.10 4.70
CA ALA A 259 -13.46 -0.73 4.57
C ALA A 259 -14.69 -0.44 5.45
N ALA A 260 -15.66 -1.35 5.48
CA ALA A 260 -16.83 -1.28 6.36
C ALA A 260 -16.42 -1.30 7.85
N ALA A 261 -15.34 -2.02 8.18
CA ALA A 261 -14.81 -2.10 9.53
C ALA A 261 -13.76 -1.01 9.86
N PHE A 262 -13.46 -0.05 8.98
CA PHE A 262 -12.38 0.92 9.21
C PHE A 262 -12.58 1.66 10.55
N PRO A 263 -11.56 1.67 11.45
CA PRO A 263 -11.78 1.96 12.87
C PRO A 263 -12.14 3.41 13.18
N GLN A 264 -11.77 4.35 12.30
CA GLN A 264 -12.09 5.76 12.50
C GLN A 264 -13.52 6.10 12.07
N TYR A 265 -14.00 5.47 11.00
CA TYR A 265 -15.36 5.58 10.45
C TYR A 265 -15.57 4.45 9.43
N ALA A 266 -16.79 3.91 9.34
CA ALA A 266 -17.11 2.92 8.32
C ALA A 266 -17.10 3.55 6.92
N ILE A 267 -16.61 2.83 5.92
CA ILE A 267 -16.64 3.23 4.51
C ILE A 267 -17.64 2.36 3.78
N ASP A 268 -18.66 2.98 3.18
CA ASP A 268 -19.71 2.29 2.45
C ASP A 268 -19.22 1.72 1.11
N GLU A 269 -19.89 0.66 0.64
CA GLU A 269 -19.55 -0.05 -0.59
C GLU A 269 -19.50 0.86 -1.82
N CYS A 270 -20.46 1.79 -1.97
CA CYS A 270 -20.46 2.72 -3.10
C CYS A 270 -19.20 3.59 -3.09
N SER A 271 -18.80 4.10 -1.93
CA SER A 271 -17.57 4.89 -1.77
C SER A 271 -16.30 4.08 -2.09
N VAL A 272 -16.26 2.80 -1.73
CA VAL A 272 -15.16 1.89 -2.12
C VAL A 272 -15.10 1.75 -3.65
N LEU A 273 -16.24 1.46 -4.30
CA LEU A 273 -16.31 1.26 -5.75
C LEU A 273 -15.92 2.52 -6.53
N TYR A 274 -16.39 3.70 -6.10
CA TYR A 274 -15.98 4.98 -6.70
C TYR A 274 -14.48 5.23 -6.53
N THR A 275 -13.94 4.99 -5.34
CA THR A 275 -12.51 5.16 -5.05
C THR A 275 -11.67 4.24 -5.94
N VAL A 276 -12.05 2.98 -6.10
CA VAL A 276 -11.38 2.01 -6.98
C VAL A 276 -11.40 2.48 -8.44
N ALA A 277 -12.57 2.91 -8.94
CA ALA A 277 -12.70 3.38 -10.32
C ALA A 277 -11.85 4.64 -10.58
N ILE A 278 -11.81 5.58 -9.64
CA ILE A 278 -11.03 6.81 -9.76
C ILE A 278 -9.53 6.51 -9.68
N ALA A 279 -9.10 5.63 -8.77
CA ALA A 279 -7.70 5.20 -8.67
C ALA A 279 -7.23 4.49 -9.95
N HIS A 280 -8.06 3.61 -10.52
CA HIS A 280 -7.78 2.99 -11.81
C HIS A 280 -7.61 4.02 -12.93
N GLU A 281 -8.52 4.97 -13.04
CA GLU A 281 -8.46 6.04 -14.05
C GLU A 281 -7.21 6.94 -13.88
N ILE A 282 -6.82 7.23 -12.64
CA ILE A 282 -5.59 7.97 -12.33
C ILE A 282 -4.38 7.23 -12.90
N VAL A 283 -4.21 5.95 -12.58
CA VAL A 283 -3.08 5.15 -13.08
C VAL A 283 -3.12 5.06 -14.61
N ARG A 284 -4.30 4.79 -15.19
CA ARG A 284 -4.48 4.62 -16.63
C ARG A 284 -4.15 5.88 -17.43
N THR A 285 -4.42 7.05 -16.87
CA THR A 285 -4.18 8.35 -17.54
C THR A 285 -2.90 9.04 -17.09
N ASN A 286 -2.16 8.43 -16.15
CA ASN A 286 -0.92 8.98 -15.60
C ASN A 286 0.18 9.03 -16.66
N SER A 287 0.28 10.18 -17.30
CA SER A 287 1.28 10.47 -18.32
C SER A 287 1.60 11.95 -18.32
N LEU A 288 2.88 12.25 -18.45
CA LEU A 288 3.39 13.60 -18.70
C LEU A 288 4.06 13.64 -20.08
N VAL A 289 3.69 14.63 -20.88
CA VAL A 289 4.34 14.89 -22.17
C VAL A 289 5.42 15.94 -21.95
N GLY A 290 6.68 15.54 -22.07
CA GLY A 290 7.84 16.41 -21.84
C GLY A 290 8.25 16.49 -20.37
N GLU A 291 9.13 17.44 -20.06
CA GLU A 291 9.58 17.73 -18.70
C GLU A 291 8.55 18.57 -17.93
N PRO A 292 8.42 18.41 -16.61
CA PRO A 292 7.52 19.23 -15.82
C PRO A 292 8.00 20.70 -15.76
N GLU A 293 7.07 21.61 -16.00
CA GLU A 293 7.24 23.06 -15.94
C GLU A 293 6.57 23.64 -14.68
N TYR A 294 7.30 23.58 -13.57
CA TYR A 294 6.82 24.08 -12.28
C TYR A 294 6.80 25.62 -12.22
N ARG A 295 5.76 26.18 -11.59
CA ARG A 295 5.51 27.63 -11.52
C ARG A 295 5.83 28.25 -10.16
N LEU A 296 5.98 27.43 -9.13
CA LEU A 296 6.19 27.84 -7.75
C LEU A 296 7.28 27.00 -7.09
N LEU A 297 7.18 25.68 -7.19
CA LEU A 297 8.12 24.73 -6.59
C LEU A 297 9.20 24.33 -7.62
N THR A 298 10.23 23.62 -7.17
CA THR A 298 11.34 23.18 -8.03
C THR A 298 11.39 21.67 -8.12
N SER A 299 12.04 21.14 -9.17
CA SER A 299 12.31 19.71 -9.29
C SER A 299 13.11 19.18 -8.10
N GLU A 300 14.03 19.99 -7.58
CA GLU A 300 14.81 19.67 -6.38
C GLU A 300 13.91 19.57 -5.13
N PHE A 301 12.99 20.51 -4.93
CA PHE A 301 12.02 20.47 -3.83
C PHE A 301 11.21 19.16 -3.85
N PHE A 302 10.67 18.80 -5.02
CA PHE A 302 9.88 17.57 -5.16
C PHE A 302 10.71 16.32 -4.92
N ALA A 303 11.91 16.22 -5.52
CA ALA A 303 12.78 15.08 -5.34
C ALA A 303 13.24 14.90 -3.88
N GLN A 304 13.60 15.98 -3.20
CA GLN A 304 14.02 15.94 -1.80
C GLN A 304 12.87 15.52 -0.89
N THR A 305 11.70 16.14 -1.05
CA THR A 305 10.53 15.88 -0.20
C THR A 305 10.00 14.47 -0.42
N PHE A 306 9.93 14.01 -1.68
CA PHE A 306 9.50 12.64 -1.99
C PHE A 306 10.43 11.60 -1.33
N ASN A 307 11.74 11.78 -1.43
CA ASN A 307 12.72 10.91 -0.79
C ASN A 307 12.69 10.99 0.73
N GLU A 308 12.36 12.15 1.31
CA GLU A 308 12.17 12.31 2.74
C GLU A 308 10.98 11.48 3.25
N VAL A 309 9.83 11.52 2.55
CA VAL A 309 8.68 10.69 2.91
C VAL A 309 9.05 9.20 2.93
N GLN A 310 9.66 8.69 1.85
CA GLN A 310 10.08 7.28 1.76
C GLN A 310 11.04 6.89 2.90
N ARG A 311 12.07 7.71 3.16
CA ARG A 311 13.05 7.43 4.22
C ARG A 311 12.44 7.48 5.61
N THR A 312 11.55 8.45 5.86
CA THR A 312 10.92 8.64 7.16
C THR A 312 9.96 7.51 7.46
N ALA A 313 9.10 7.15 6.51
CA ALA A 313 8.21 5.98 6.63
C ALA A 313 9.01 4.71 6.92
N ALA A 314 10.11 4.48 6.18
CA ALA A 314 10.98 3.34 6.39
C ALA A 314 11.64 3.31 7.78
N SER A 315 12.09 4.47 8.29
CA SER A 315 12.68 4.56 9.63
C SER A 315 11.65 4.27 10.71
N LEU A 316 10.48 4.92 10.62
CA LEU A 316 9.42 4.77 11.61
C LEU A 316 8.86 3.36 11.67
N ILE A 317 8.72 2.66 10.54
CA ILE A 317 8.34 1.23 10.57
C ILE A 317 9.38 0.39 11.28
N ARG A 318 10.67 0.55 10.99
CA ARG A 318 11.74 -0.21 11.66
C ARG A 318 11.85 0.11 13.15
N GLU A 319 11.54 1.33 13.55
CA GLU A 319 11.60 1.76 14.94
C GLU A 319 10.38 1.32 15.74
N ARG A 320 9.20 1.26 15.11
CA ARG A 320 7.92 1.08 15.80
C ARG A 320 7.33 -0.34 15.70
N LEU A 321 7.81 -1.20 14.80
CA LEU A 321 7.33 -2.59 14.59
C LEU A 321 8.48 -3.61 14.60
#